data_AF-A0A2A5CND6-F1
#
_entry.id   AF-A0A2A5CND6-F1
#
_cell.length_a   1.000
_cell.length_b   1.000
_cell.length_c   1.000
_cell.angle_alpha   90.00
_cell.angle_beta   90.00
_cell.angle_gamma   90.00
#
_symmetry.space_group_name_H-M   'P 1'
#
loop_
_entity.id
_entity.type
_entity.pdbx_description
1 polymer ?
#
loop_
_entity_poly.entity_id
_entity_poly.type
_entity_poly.pdbx_seq_one_letter_code
_entity_poly.pdbx_strand_id
1 'polypeptide(L)' 'MDKKLPIASQYSLDKLETLVQKDIARIEHQLECMDRVDVDHVRESTIETYRTMIEARQTLLAQIREQSLQFGARAVG' A
#
# COMPACT_ATOMS: atom_id res chain seq x y z
N MET A 1 27.21 -20.58 9.03
CA MET A 1 26.57 -19.25 8.89
C MET A 1 25.87 -19.23 7.54
N ASP A 2 24.61 -19.64 7.53
CA ASP A 2 23.76 -19.73 6.33
C ASP A 2 23.45 -18.33 5.77
N LYS A 3 24.30 -17.87 4.85
CA LYS A 3 24.04 -16.70 4.01
C LYS A 3 23.14 -17.10 2.84
N LYS A 4 21.88 -17.43 3.11
CA LYS A 4 20.82 -17.60 2.10
C LYS A 4 19.56 -16.85 2.51
N LEU A 5 19.63 -15.52 2.63
CA LEU A 5 18.47 -14.67 2.93
C LEU A 5 18.21 -13.45 2.01
N PRO A 6 18.86 -13.23 0.84
CA PRO A 6 18.50 -12.07 0.02
C PRO A 6 17.21 -12.26 -0.79
N ILE A 7 16.97 -13.43 -1.38
CA ILE A 7 15.86 -13.63 -2.34
C ILE A 7 14.49 -13.77 -1.63
N ALA A 8 14.43 -14.47 -0.50
CA ALA A 8 13.18 -14.66 0.25
C ALA A 8 12.63 -13.35 0.83
N SER A 9 13.53 -12.45 1.26
CA SER A 9 13.18 -11.12 1.78
C SER A 9 12.66 -10.21 0.67
N GLN A 10 13.28 -10.24 -0.52
CA GLN A 10 12.82 -9.48 -1.68
C GLN A 10 11.43 -9.93 -2.18
N TYR A 11 11.23 -11.24 -2.35
CA TYR A 11 9.91 -11.79 -2.73
C TYR A 11 8.81 -11.44 -1.72
N SER A 12 9.16 -11.33 -0.45
CA SER A 12 8.24 -10.90 0.61
C SER A 12 7.86 -9.43 0.48
N LEU A 13 8.80 -8.56 0.08
CA LEU A 13 8.54 -7.14 -0.18
C LEU A 13 7.70 -6.92 -1.44
N ASP A 14 7.98 -7.64 -2.53
CA ASP A 14 7.20 -7.54 -3.76
C ASP A 14 5.74 -8.00 -3.55
N LYS A 15 5.56 -9.06 -2.74
CA LYS A 15 4.24 -9.52 -2.33
C LYS A 15 3.54 -8.49 -1.44
N LEU A 16 4.25 -7.87 -0.51
CA LEU A 16 3.69 -6.81 0.35
C LEU A 16 3.30 -5.59 -0.48
N GLU A 17 4.12 -5.18 -1.44
CA GLU A 17 3.81 -4.11 -2.40
C GLU A 17 2.50 -4.39 -3.14
N THR A 18 2.37 -5.59 -3.69
CA THR A 18 1.16 -6.03 -4.41
C THR A 18 -0.08 -5.99 -3.51
N LEU A 19 0.05 -6.42 -2.25
CA LEU A 19 -1.06 -6.40 -1.29
C LEU A 19 -1.50 -4.98 -0.95
N VAL A 20 -0.55 -4.06 -0.73
CA VAL A 20 -0.85 -2.65 -0.44
C VAL A 20 -1.51 -1.97 -1.64
N GLN A 21 -1.03 -2.22 -2.86
CA GLN A 21 -1.65 -1.71 -4.09
C GLN A 21 -3.09 -2.19 -4.26
N LYS A 22 -3.36 -3.48 -4.00
CA LYS A 22 -4.73 -4.03 -4.03
C LYS A 22 -5.63 -3.39 -2.98
N ASP A 23 -5.09 -3.11 -1.80
CA ASP A 23 -5.87 -2.49 -0.73
C ASP A 23 -6.22 -1.03 -1.06
N ILE A 24 -5.28 -0.27 -1.63
CA ILE A 24 -5.54 1.09 -2.14
C ILE A 24 -6.65 1.05 -3.20
N ALA A 25 -6.50 0.22 -4.23
CA ALA A 25 -7.48 0.12 -5.32
C ALA A 25 -8.89 -0.27 -4.81
N ARG A 26 -8.96 -1.13 -3.80
CA ARG A 26 -10.23 -1.51 -3.17
C ARG A 26 -10.91 -0.32 -2.48
N ILE A 27 -10.15 0.49 -1.75
CA ILE A 27 -10.68 1.65 -1.02
C ILE A 27 -11.06 2.77 -2.00
N GLU A 28 -10.27 2.98 -3.05
CA GLU A 28 -10.60 3.90 -4.15
C GLU A 28 -11.91 3.50 -4.82
N HIS A 29 -12.09 2.21 -5.11
CA HIS A 29 -13.34 1.72 -5.68
C HIS A 29 -14.54 1.91 -4.74
N GLN A 30 -14.36 1.73 -3.43
CA GLN A 30 -15.40 2.00 -2.44
C GLN A 30 -15.78 3.49 -2.42
N LEU A 31 -14.80 4.39 -2.51
CA LEU A 31 -15.03 5.83 -2.63
C LEU A 31 -15.82 6.18 -3.90
N GLU A 32 -15.42 5.64 -5.05
CA GLU A 32 -16.14 5.86 -6.32
C GLU A 32 -17.60 5.39 -6.26
N CYS A 33 -17.86 4.28 -5.56
CA CYS A 33 -19.22 3.79 -5.36
C CYS A 33 -20.04 4.72 -4.46
N MET A 34 -19.42 5.33 -3.45
CA MET A 34 -20.08 6.23 -2.52
C MET A 34 -20.40 7.60 -3.14
N ASP A 35 -19.58 8.08 -4.08
CA ASP A 35 -19.78 9.35 -4.79
C ASP A 35 -21.02 9.33 -5.73
N ARG A 36 -21.52 8.14 -6.06
CA ARG A 36 -22.68 7.95 -6.96
C ARG A 36 -24.04 8.03 -6.26
N VAL A 37 -24.08 8.32 -4.97
CA VAL A 37 -25.31 8.33 -4.16
C VAL A 37 -25.32 9.58 -3.29
N ASP A 38 -26.50 10.17 -3.04
CA ASP A 38 -26.64 11.37 -2.20
C ASP A 38 -25.93 11.22 -0.85
N VAL A 39 -25.17 12.26 -0.51
CA VAL A 39 -24.26 12.29 0.64
C VAL A 39 -25.00 12.85 1.86
N ASP A 40 -25.05 12.08 2.94
CA ASP A 40 -25.43 12.53 4.28
C ASP A 40 -24.16 12.75 5.14
N HIS A 41 -24.23 13.51 6.23
CA HIS A 41 -23.10 13.84 7.10
C HIS A 41 -22.29 12.61 7.57
N VAL A 42 -22.95 11.47 7.82
CA VAL A 42 -22.27 10.21 8.18
C VAL A 42 -21.41 9.68 7.02
N ARG A 43 -21.84 9.89 5.77
CA ARG A 43 -21.07 9.53 4.57
C ARG A 43 -19.91 10.46 4.34
N GLU A 44 -20.03 11.76 4.61
CA GLU A 44 -18.90 12.70 4.53
C GLU A 44 -17.74 12.26 5.44
N SER A 45 -18.05 11.94 6.69
CA SER A 45 -17.04 11.44 7.65
C SER A 45 -16.41 10.11 7.20
N THR A 46 -17.22 9.23 6.60
CA THR A 46 -16.72 7.95 6.06
C THR A 46 -15.81 8.16 4.84
N ILE A 47 -16.16 9.09 3.94
CA ILE A 47 -15.36 9.48 2.78
C ILE A 47 -14.01 10.06 3.23
N GLU A 48 -14.02 10.94 4.22
CA GLU A 48 -12.80 11.52 4.80
C GLU A 48 -11.90 10.45 5.43
N THR A 49 -12.51 9.49 6.13
CA THR A 49 -11.80 8.33 6.70
C THR A 49 -11.13 7.51 5.59
N TYR A 50 -11.84 7.22 4.50
CA TYR A 50 -11.28 6.48 3.36
C TYR A 50 -10.15 7.23 2.65
N ARG A 51 -10.25 8.56 2.52
CA ARG A 51 -9.14 9.39 2.00
C ARG A 51 -7.90 9.29 2.88
N THR A 52 -8.06 9.45 4.19
CA THR A 52 -6.96 9.30 5.17
C THR A 52 -6.33 7.90 5.10
N MET A 53 -7.18 6.87 4.95
CA MET A 53 -6.75 5.49 4.79
C MET A 53 -5.95 5.25 3.51
N ILE A 54 -6.27 5.93 2.40
CA ILE A 54 -5.51 5.87 1.14
C ILE A 54 -4.15 6.54 1.33
N GLU A 55 -4.10 7.75 1.90
CA GLU A 55 -2.84 8.48 2.12
C GLU A 55 -1.86 7.67 2.99
N ALA A 56 -2.36 7.07 4.07
CA ALA A 56 -1.55 6.20 4.92
C ALA A 56 -0.97 4.99 4.16
N ARG A 57 -1.76 4.39 3.26
CA ARG A 57 -1.33 3.25 2.44
C ARG A 57 -0.35 3.65 1.34
N GLN A 58 -0.53 4.82 0.73
CA GLN A 58 0.43 5.39 -0.23
C GLN A 58 1.77 5.67 0.45
N THR A 59 1.75 6.17 1.68
CA THR A 59 2.96 6.37 2.49
C THR A 59 3.65 5.02 2.78
N LEU A 60 2.89 4.01 3.19
CA LEU A 60 3.42 2.66 3.39
C LEU A 60 4.01 2.08 2.10
N LEU A 61 3.35 2.27 0.97
CA LEU A 61 3.82 1.83 -0.35
C LEU A 61 5.17 2.47 -0.71
N ALA A 62 5.33 3.78 -0.45
CA ALA A 62 6.59 4.47 -0.67
C ALA A 62 7.72 3.89 0.20
N GLN A 63 7.44 3.60 1.47
CA GLN A 63 8.42 2.98 2.38
C GLN A 63 8.82 1.57 1.92
N ILE A 64 7.87 0.75 1.46
CA ILE A 64 8.15 -0.60 0.92
C ILE A 64 9.05 -0.50 -0.31
N ARG A 65 8.78 0.44 -1.22
CA ARG A 65 9.60 0.67 -2.41
C ARG A 65 11.01 1.13 -2.06
N GLU A 66 11.13 2.05 -1.10
CA GLU A 66 12.44 2.49 -0.61
C GLU A 66 13.24 1.32 -0.01
N GLN A 67 12.61 0.50 0.84
CA GLN A 67 13.25 -0.69 1.40
C GLN A 67 13.67 -1.67 0.30
N SER A 68 12.79 -1.93 -0.67
CA SER A 68 13.07 -2.80 -1.82
C SER A 68 14.30 -2.33 -2.61
N LEU A 69 14.41 -1.02 -2.88
CA LEU A 69 15.59 -0.42 -3.51
C LEU A 69 16.87 -0.60 -2.68
N GLN A 70 16.79 -0.42 -1.35
CA GLN A 70 17.92 -0.63 -0.44
C GLN A 70 18.39 -2.10 -0.39
N PHE A 71 17.46 -3.06 -0.46
CA PHE A 71 17.80 -4.49 -0.54
C PHE A 71 18.46 -4.83 -1.89
N GLY A 72 17.95 -4.30 -3.00
CA GLY A 72 18.56 -4.46 -4.33
C GLY A 72 19.97 -3.88 -4.41
N ALA A 73 20.20 -2.69 -3.85
CA ALA A 73 21.52 -2.06 -3.82
C ALA A 73 22.54 -2.81 -2.96
N ARG A 74 22.12 -3.44 -1.85
CA ARG A 74 23.00 -4.23 -0.96
C ARG A 74 23.33 -5.62 -1.49
N ALA A 75 22.57 -6.15 -2.46
CA ALA A 75 22.80 -7.48 -3.04
C ALA A 75 23.87 -7.48 -4.16
N VAL A 76 24.22 -6.30 -4.68
CA VAL A 76 25.20 -6.12 -5.78
C VAL A 76 26.57 -5.64 -5.25
N GLY A 77 26.68 -5.33 -3.96
CA GLY A 77 27.90 -4.85 -3.28
C GLY A 77 28.68 -5.92 -2.55
#